data_AF-A0A925RGP9-F1
#
_entry.id   AF-A0A925RGP9-F1
#
_cell.length_a   1.000
_cell.length_b   1.000
_cell.length_c   1.000
_cell.angle_alpha   90.00
_cell.angle_beta   90.00
_cell.angle_gamma   90.00
#
_symmetry.space_group_name_H-M   'P 1'
#
loop_
_entity.id
_entity.type
_entity.pdbx_description
1 polymer ?
#
loop_
_entity_poly.entity_id
_entity_poly.type
_entity_poly.pdbx_seq_one_letter_code
_entity_poly.pdbx_strand_id
1 'polypeptide(L)'
;MMTSTAPTLTRTTPGFTHLVAQQRDEVHSKPLLSGEILLKARPYSAWGGAVTAHMYLPLDRASTWQQLTDYPRWVQYFPALTRSEILHRNDFRLGNRSSIDGCKRLYQVASKAFLFLTAQVDIYLKVIETTQQQIQFRLESG
;
A
#
# COMPACT_ATOMS: atom_id res chain seq x y z
N MET A 1 -58.78 16.35 23.93
CA MET A 1 -57.85 16.60 22.80
C MET A 1 -56.48 16.84 23.39
N MET A 2 -55.57 15.88 23.24
CA MET A 2 -54.24 15.90 23.84
C MET A 2 -53.20 15.97 22.72
N THR A 3 -52.37 17.01 22.76
CA THR A 3 -51.08 17.07 22.06
C THR A 3 -50.04 17.40 23.12
N SER A 4 -49.10 16.49 23.35
CA SER A 4 -47.93 16.75 24.18
C SER A 4 -46.74 15.98 23.62
N THR A 5 -45.79 16.79 23.15
CA THR A 5 -44.51 16.47 22.52
C THR A 5 -43.56 15.78 23.50
N ALA A 6 -43.02 14.63 23.11
CA ALA A 6 -41.92 13.97 23.83
C ALA A 6 -40.55 14.57 23.41
N PRO A 7 -39.61 14.77 24.33
CA PRO A 7 -38.37 15.50 24.08
C PRO A 7 -37.27 14.67 23.40
N THR A 8 -36.51 15.37 22.55
CA THR A 8 -35.23 14.99 21.93
C THR A 8 -34.19 14.57 22.96
N LEU A 9 -33.62 13.37 22.79
CA LEU A 9 -32.43 12.92 23.53
C LEU A 9 -31.17 13.20 22.70
N THR A 10 -30.52 14.31 23.01
CA THR A 10 -29.15 14.63 22.56
C THR A 10 -28.18 13.79 23.38
N ARG A 11 -27.62 12.72 22.81
CA ARG A 11 -26.52 11.98 23.46
C ARG A 11 -25.17 12.45 22.94
N THR A 12 -24.63 13.46 23.62
CA THR A 12 -23.21 13.81 23.56
C THR A 12 -22.40 12.66 24.16
N THR A 13 -21.44 12.12 23.43
CA THR A 13 -20.42 11.21 23.98
C THR A 13 -19.05 11.70 23.50
N PRO A 14 -18.27 12.36 24.36
CA PRO A 14 -16.89 12.70 24.05
C PRO A 14 -15.97 11.52 24.39
N GLY A 15 -14.98 11.25 23.54
CA GLY A 15 -13.71 10.71 24.04
C GLY A 15 -13.44 9.20 23.95
N PHE A 16 -13.86 8.49 22.89
CA PHE A 16 -13.41 7.11 22.65
C PHE A 16 -12.37 6.93 21.53
N THR A 17 -11.98 8.00 20.83
CA THR A 17 -11.11 7.87 19.64
C THR A 17 -9.63 8.12 19.90
N HIS A 18 -9.22 8.62 21.07
CA HIS A 18 -7.82 8.99 21.30
C HIS A 18 -6.97 7.89 21.97
N LEU A 19 -7.59 6.97 22.72
CA LEU A 19 -6.85 5.97 23.52
C LEU A 19 -6.39 4.73 22.74
N VAL A 20 -6.90 4.48 21.54
CA VAL A 20 -6.51 3.30 20.73
C VAL A 20 -5.31 3.61 19.81
N ALA A 21 -4.99 4.88 19.59
CA ALA A 21 -3.84 5.27 18.76
C ALA A 21 -2.53 5.29 19.56
N GLN A 22 -2.54 5.68 20.84
CA GLN A 22 -1.30 5.87 21.62
C GLN A 22 -0.62 4.58 22.07
N GLN A 23 -1.30 3.43 22.07
CA GLN A 23 -0.75 2.19 22.66
C GLN A 23 -0.01 1.28 21.65
N ARG A 24 0.08 1.66 20.36
CA ARG A 24 0.72 0.84 19.31
C ARG A 24 2.18 1.17 19.00
N ASP A 25 2.67 2.35 19.40
CA ASP A 25 3.95 2.87 18.87
C ASP A 25 5.19 2.49 19.69
N GLU A 26 5.06 2.23 21.00
CA GLU A 26 6.26 2.09 21.86
C GLU A 26 6.96 0.73 21.72
N VAL A 27 6.21 -0.37 21.65
CA VAL A 27 6.78 -1.74 21.74
C VAL A 27 7.53 -2.16 20.47
N HIS A 28 7.19 -1.58 19.32
CA HIS A 28 7.77 -1.96 18.02
C HIS A 28 8.89 -1.01 17.56
N SER A 29 9.06 0.12 18.25
CA SER A 29 10.02 1.16 17.87
C SER A 29 11.47 0.68 17.93
N LYS A 30 11.89 0.04 19.03
CA LYS A 30 13.28 -0.43 19.22
C LYS A 30 13.78 -1.40 18.14
N PRO A 31 13.09 -2.52 17.85
CA PRO A 31 13.56 -3.46 16.82
C PRO A 31 13.55 -2.86 15.41
N LEU A 32 12.55 -2.02 15.08
CA LEU A 32 12.53 -1.34 13.79
C LEU A 32 13.72 -0.38 13.66
N LEU A 33 13.99 0.43 14.68
CA LEU A 33 15.11 1.39 14.68
C LEU A 33 16.49 0.70 14.65
N SER A 34 16.62 -0.54 15.11
CA SER A 34 17.84 -1.35 14.95
C SER A 34 17.96 -2.02 13.57
N GLY A 35 17.01 -1.76 12.66
CA GLY A 35 17.02 -2.29 11.29
C GLY A 35 16.33 -3.63 11.13
N GLU A 36 15.60 -4.11 12.15
CA GLU A 36 14.82 -5.34 12.01
C GLU A 36 13.60 -5.12 11.10
N ILE A 37 13.22 -6.18 10.39
CA ILE A 37 12.01 -6.21 9.56
C ILE A 37 10.98 -7.06 10.29
N LEU A 38 9.92 -6.41 10.79
CA LEU A 38 8.86 -7.07 11.54
C LEU A 38 7.82 -7.64 10.59
N LEU A 39 7.65 -8.96 10.59
CA LEU A 39 6.69 -9.67 9.75
C LEU A 39 5.46 -10.11 10.54
N LYS A 40 4.28 -9.90 9.96
CA LYS A 40 3.00 -10.40 10.48
C LYS A 40 2.25 -11.11 9.36
N ALA A 41 2.25 -12.44 9.41
CA ALA A 41 1.42 -13.25 8.55
C ALA A 41 -0.01 -13.34 9.09
N ARG A 42 -0.99 -13.33 8.20
CA ARG A 42 -2.39 -13.66 8.46
C ARG A 42 -2.73 -14.93 7.69
N PRO A 43 -3.34 -15.93 8.35
CA PRO A 43 -3.68 -17.18 7.71
C PRO A 43 -4.67 -16.99 6.55
N TYR A 44 -4.70 -17.97 5.65
CA TYR A 44 -5.56 -17.99 4.49
C TYR A 44 -7.03 -17.93 4.90
N SER A 45 -7.74 -16.91 4.42
CA SER A 45 -9.19 -16.76 4.55
C SER A 45 -9.86 -17.04 3.21
N ALA A 46 -11.19 -16.89 3.12
CA ALA A 46 -11.91 -16.95 1.84
C ALA A 46 -11.38 -15.96 0.78
N TRP A 47 -10.61 -14.95 1.19
CA TRP A 47 -10.01 -13.92 0.32
C TRP A 47 -8.50 -14.09 0.12
N GLY A 48 -7.94 -15.22 0.53
CA GLY A 48 -6.51 -15.49 0.48
C GLY A 48 -5.78 -15.23 1.80
N GLY A 49 -4.46 -15.45 1.79
CA GLY A 49 -3.55 -15.10 2.88
C GLY A 49 -2.96 -13.70 2.70
N ALA A 50 -2.46 -13.10 3.77
CA ALA A 50 -1.79 -11.80 3.71
C ALA A 50 -0.56 -11.77 4.61
N VAL A 51 0.46 -11.01 4.23
CA VAL A 51 1.63 -10.75 5.06
C VAL A 51 1.86 -9.25 5.10
N THR A 52 2.14 -8.71 6.29
CA THR A 52 2.57 -7.32 6.46
C THR A 52 4.00 -7.30 6.96
N ALA A 53 4.87 -6.59 6.26
CA ALA A 53 6.22 -6.30 6.70
C ALA A 53 6.32 -4.83 7.15
N HIS A 54 6.96 -4.57 8.28
CA HIS A 54 7.31 -3.22 8.72
C HIS A 54 8.82 -3.10 8.79
N MET A 55 9.36 -1.99 8.31
CA MET A 55 10.77 -1.67 8.37
C MET A 55 10.94 -0.17 8.63
N TYR A 56 12.00 0.19 9.34
CA TYR A 56 12.44 1.57 9.43
C TYR A 56 13.51 1.84 8.38
N LEU A 57 13.35 2.94 7.63
CA LEU A 57 14.33 3.41 6.67
C LEU A 57 14.84 4.77 7.15
N PRO A 58 16.11 4.90 7.55
CA PRO A 58 16.70 6.17 7.97
C PRO A 58 17.09 7.03 6.75
N LEU A 59 16.17 7.18 5.80
CA LEU A 59 16.36 7.92 4.56
C LEU A 59 15.30 9.01 4.45
N ASP A 60 15.62 10.08 3.72
CA ASP A 60 14.66 11.13 3.43
C ASP A 60 13.45 10.57 2.67
N ARG A 61 12.25 10.97 3.09
CA ARG A 61 10.99 10.42 2.58
C ARG A 61 10.78 10.78 1.11
N ALA A 62 11.13 11.98 0.69
CA ALA A 62 10.92 12.42 -0.69
C ALA A 62 11.85 11.68 -1.65
N SER A 63 13.14 11.56 -1.30
CA SER A 63 14.11 10.80 -2.09
C SER A 63 13.77 9.31 -2.14
N THR A 64 13.33 8.72 -1.03
CA THR A 64 12.90 7.31 -0.97
C THR A 64 11.66 7.10 -1.83
N TRP A 65 10.70 8.01 -1.76
CA TRP A 65 9.48 7.96 -2.57
C TRP A 65 9.78 7.97 -4.08
N GLN A 66 10.70 8.84 -4.51
CA GLN A 66 11.13 8.89 -5.91
C GLN A 66 11.74 7.56 -6.35
N GLN A 67 12.57 6.93 -5.50
CA GLN A 67 13.16 5.63 -5.81
C GLN A 67 12.12 4.51 -5.86
N LEU A 68 11.16 4.50 -4.93
CA LEU A 68 10.10 3.49 -4.87
C LEU A 68 9.14 3.58 -6.07
N THR A 69 8.83 4.79 -6.52
CA THR A 69 7.89 5.04 -7.63
C THR A 69 8.56 5.03 -9.02
N ASP A 70 9.88 4.85 -9.08
CA ASP A 70 10.63 4.61 -10.33
C ASP A 70 10.57 3.12 -10.73
N TYR A 71 9.35 2.68 -11.07
CA TYR A 71 9.05 1.28 -11.39
C TYR A 71 9.93 0.65 -12.47
N PRO A 72 10.36 1.36 -13.54
CA PRO A 72 11.28 0.78 -14.52
C PRO A 72 12.60 0.28 -13.91
N ARG A 73 13.06 0.90 -12.82
CA ARG A 73 14.29 0.47 -12.13
C ARG A 73 14.12 -0.77 -11.25
N TRP A 74 12.90 -1.27 -11.07
CA TRP A 74 12.66 -2.45 -10.22
C TRP A 74 13.39 -3.71 -10.70
N VAL A 75 13.73 -3.81 -12.00
CA VAL A 75 14.59 -4.88 -12.56
C VAL A 75 15.97 -4.94 -11.90
N GLN A 76 16.44 -3.84 -11.29
CA GLN A 76 17.74 -3.76 -10.61
C GLN A 76 17.67 -4.30 -9.17
N TYR A 77 16.48 -4.33 -8.56
CA TYR A 77 16.28 -4.67 -7.16
C TYR A 77 15.63 -6.05 -6.98
N PHE A 78 14.82 -6.50 -7.94
CA PHE A 78 14.08 -7.75 -7.88
C PHE A 78 14.63 -8.75 -8.90
N PRO A 79 15.40 -9.77 -8.48
CA PRO A 79 16.11 -10.66 -9.40
C PRO A 79 15.19 -11.52 -10.28
N ALA A 80 13.95 -11.76 -9.84
CA ALA A 80 12.96 -12.50 -10.61
C ALA A 80 12.27 -11.63 -11.68
N LEU A 81 12.40 -10.31 -11.62
CA LEU A 81 11.69 -9.39 -12.50
C LEU A 81 12.63 -8.98 -13.65
N THR A 82 12.31 -9.42 -14.87
CA THR A 82 13.15 -9.23 -16.07
C THR A 82 12.74 -7.99 -16.88
N ARG A 83 11.51 -7.50 -16.71
CA ARG A 83 11.02 -6.27 -17.33
C ARG A 83 10.05 -5.56 -16.38
N SER A 84 10.10 -4.23 -16.34
CA SER A 84 9.12 -3.38 -15.67
C SER A 84 8.99 -2.09 -16.45
N GLU A 85 7.77 -1.73 -16.84
CA GLU A 85 7.49 -0.52 -17.59
C GLU A 85 6.13 0.06 -17.24
N ILE A 86 6.01 1.38 -17.41
CA ILE A 86 4.75 2.09 -17.24
C ILE A 86 4.07 2.13 -18.61
N LEU A 87 2.94 1.44 -18.75
CA LEU A 87 2.19 1.38 -20.02
C LEU A 87 1.45 2.68 -20.32
N HIS A 88 0.88 3.34 -19.30
CA HIS A 88 0.12 4.58 -19.44
C HIS A 88 0.42 5.50 -18.24
N ARG A 89 0.86 6.73 -18.52
CA ARG A 89 1.08 7.78 -17.50
C ARG A 89 -0.15 8.69 -17.29
N ASN A 90 -1.22 8.47 -18.03
CA ASN A 90 -2.32 9.42 -18.16
C ASN A 90 -3.64 8.88 -17.60
N ASP A 91 -3.99 9.36 -16.41
CA ASP A 91 -5.36 9.76 -16.02
C ASP A 91 -5.25 11.03 -15.14
N PHE A 92 -4.53 12.05 -15.64
CA PHE A 92 -4.49 13.40 -15.03
C PHE A 92 -5.77 14.22 -15.29
N ARG A 93 -6.80 13.62 -15.91
CA ARG A 93 -8.01 14.32 -16.37
C ARG A 93 -9.27 13.73 -15.77
N LEU A 94 -9.38 13.78 -14.45
CA LEU A 94 -10.71 13.92 -13.86
C LEU A 94 -10.67 14.83 -12.62
N GLY A 95 -10.95 16.11 -12.89
CA GLY A 95 -11.58 17.00 -11.92
C GLY A 95 -10.64 17.68 -10.93
N ASN A 96 -10.87 18.97 -10.75
CA ASN A 96 -10.20 19.79 -9.75
C ASN A 96 -10.26 19.11 -8.37
N ARG A 97 -9.09 18.95 -7.75
CA ARG A 97 -8.83 19.01 -6.30
C ARG A 97 -7.34 18.70 -6.10
N SER A 98 -6.70 19.51 -5.27
CA SER A 98 -5.25 19.58 -5.02
C SER A 98 -4.59 18.31 -4.43
N SER A 99 -5.11 17.09 -4.65
CA SER A 99 -4.57 15.84 -4.05
C SER A 99 -5.11 14.53 -4.65
N ILE A 100 -5.32 14.43 -5.97
CA ILE A 100 -5.56 13.12 -6.61
C ILE A 100 -4.34 12.77 -7.46
N ASP A 101 -3.41 12.06 -6.85
CA ASP A 101 -2.24 11.49 -7.51
C ASP A 101 -2.68 10.46 -8.57
N GLY A 102 -2.05 10.53 -9.75
CA GLY A 102 -2.49 9.81 -10.94
C GLY A 102 -2.45 8.29 -10.79
N CYS A 103 -3.46 7.62 -11.36
CA CYS A 103 -3.43 6.19 -11.56
C CYS A 103 -2.42 5.83 -12.68
N LYS A 104 -1.55 4.86 -12.44
CA LYS A 104 -0.61 4.33 -13.44
C LYS A 104 -0.93 2.88 -13.76
N ARG A 105 -0.58 2.44 -14.96
CA ARG A 105 -0.63 1.03 -15.35
C ARG A 105 0.79 0.52 -15.55
N LEU A 106 1.14 -0.56 -14.86
CA LEU A 106 2.43 -1.23 -14.98
C LEU A 106 2.29 -2.53 -15.77
N TYR A 107 3.28 -2.79 -16.61
CA TYR A 107 3.53 -4.10 -17.19
C TYR A 107 4.89 -4.59 -16.71
N GLN A 108 4.90 -5.83 -16.25
CA GLN A 108 6.08 -6.48 -15.69
C GLN A 108 6.21 -7.88 -16.26
N VAL A 109 7.44 -8.33 -16.47
CA VAL A 109 7.74 -9.71 -16.79
C VAL A 109 8.52 -10.28 -15.63
N ALA A 110 8.06 -11.41 -15.10
CA ALA A 110 8.78 -12.15 -14.07
C ALA A 110 9.16 -13.54 -14.60
N SER A 111 10.34 -14.01 -14.21
CA SER A 111 10.87 -15.30 -14.59
C SER A 111 11.43 -16.02 -13.37
N LYS A 112 11.16 -17.32 -13.29
CA LYS A 112 11.71 -18.19 -12.24
C LYS A 112 12.16 -19.51 -12.84
N ALA A 113 13.43 -19.83 -12.63
CA ALA A 113 14.01 -21.10 -12.98
C ALA A 113 13.72 -22.16 -11.90
N PHE A 114 13.34 -23.34 -12.37
CA PHE A 114 13.24 -24.60 -11.64
C PHE A 114 14.20 -25.61 -12.29
N LEU A 115 14.41 -26.78 -11.68
CA LEU A 115 15.46 -27.74 -12.08
C LEU A 115 15.47 -28.10 -13.58
N PHE A 116 14.31 -28.10 -14.26
CA PHE A 116 14.19 -28.42 -15.70
C PHE A 116 13.25 -27.48 -16.47
N LEU A 117 12.82 -26.37 -15.87
CA LEU A 117 11.82 -25.48 -16.46
C LEU A 117 12.09 -24.04 -16.03
N THR A 118 11.94 -23.11 -16.96
CA THR A 118 11.82 -21.68 -16.63
C THR A 118 10.39 -21.25 -16.88
N ALA A 119 9.70 -20.83 -15.83
CA ALA A 119 8.38 -20.23 -15.95
C ALA A 119 8.54 -18.73 -16.13
N GLN A 120 7.87 -18.17 -17.14
CA GLN A 120 7.79 -16.73 -17.37
C GLN A 120 6.33 -16.29 -17.37
N VAL A 121 6.06 -15.14 -16.74
CA VAL A 121 4.73 -14.58 -16.61
C VAL A 121 4.72 -13.09 -16.93
N ASP A 122 3.69 -12.68 -17.66
CA ASP A 122 3.37 -11.30 -17.99
C ASP A 122 2.35 -10.75 -16.97
N ILE A 123 2.74 -9.77 -16.18
CA ILE A 123 1.96 -9.22 -15.07
C ILE A 123 1.53 -7.79 -15.40
N TYR A 124 0.23 -7.53 -15.31
CA TYR A 124 -0.35 -6.20 -15.49
C TYR A 124 -0.94 -5.72 -14.16
N LEU A 125 -0.50 -4.54 -13.70
CA LEU A 125 -0.92 -3.96 -12.44
C LEU A 125 -1.53 -2.57 -12.65
N LYS A 126 -2.61 -2.29 -11.94
CA LYS A 126 -3.08 -0.94 -11.67
C LYS A 126 -2.41 -0.41 -10.40
N VAL A 127 -1.83 0.78 -10.49
CA VAL A 127 -1.10 1.42 -9.39
C VAL A 127 -1.78 2.70 -8.98
N ILE A 128 -2.11 2.79 -7.69
CA ILE A 128 -2.72 3.95 -7.06
C ILE A 128 -1.71 4.49 -6.06
N GLU A 129 -1.23 5.69 -6.31
CA GLU A 129 -0.27 6.38 -5.45
C GLU A 129 -1.01 7.40 -4.58
N THR A 130 -0.55 7.57 -3.35
CA THR A 130 -0.84 8.73 -2.51
C THR A 130 0.51 9.26 -2.10
N THR A 131 0.89 10.41 -2.66
CA THR A 131 2.26 10.93 -2.68
C THR A 131 2.88 10.90 -1.29
N GLN A 132 4.05 10.28 -1.21
CA GLN A 132 4.83 10.05 0.00
C GLN A 132 4.14 9.18 1.06
N GLN A 133 2.89 8.76 0.90
CA GLN A 133 2.13 8.05 1.94
C GLN A 133 1.97 6.57 1.64
N GLN A 134 1.45 6.22 0.46
CA GLN A 134 1.03 4.86 0.17
C GLN A 134 1.10 4.57 -1.33
N ILE A 135 1.56 3.36 -1.67
CA ILE A 135 1.43 2.81 -3.02
C ILE A 135 0.57 1.56 -2.92
N GLN A 136 -0.51 1.50 -3.68
CA GLN A 136 -1.37 0.32 -3.77
C GLN A 136 -1.27 -0.28 -5.16
N PHE A 137 -1.01 -1.59 -5.20
CA PHE A 137 -1.00 -2.39 -6.42
C PHE A 137 -2.25 -3.26 -6.47
N ARG A 138 -2.88 -3.31 -7.65
CA ARG A 138 -3.98 -4.23 -7.94
C ARG A 138 -3.64 -5.03 -9.19
N LEU A 139 -3.65 -6.35 -9.06
CA LEU A 139 -3.46 -7.25 -10.20
C LEU A 139 -4.64 -7.12 -11.16
N GLU A 140 -4.35 -6.91 -12.44
CA GLU A 140 -5.34 -6.93 -13.52
C GLU A 140 -5.30 -8.26 -14.27
N SER A 141 -4.10 -8.74 -14.61
CA SER A 141 -3.87 -10.06 -15.21
C SER A 141 -2.43 -10.54 -14.94
N GLY A 142 -2.24 -11.86 -14.94
CA GLY A 142 -0.97 -12.53 -14.70
C GLY A 142 -1.17 -14.04 -14.62
#